data_AF-A0A353H0K5-F1
#
_entry.id   AF-A0A353H0K5-F1
#
_cell.length_a   1.000
_cell.length_b   1.000
_cell.length_c   1.000
_cell.angle_alpha   90.00
_cell.angle_beta   90.00
_cell.angle_gamma   90.00
#
_symmetry.space_group_name_H-M   'P 1'
#
loop_
_entity.id
_entity.type
_entity.pdbx_description
1 polymer ?
#
loop_
_entity_poly.entity_id
_entity_poly.type
_entity_poly.pdbx_seq_one_letter_code
_entity_poly.pdbx_strand_id
1 'polypeptide(L)'
;MAFIERLGTNRGFELGNSSQFSFSGAGTQAVYTTSTAEGSYAWKINASINSLEAADVDKTILTDAVVGVPGQRYRFGLYAINLGNYRSGSAINRLFQAAVSFYNSGGSLISSSDILNYGTTDIMPTTWEWYELEMDAPALTATIKVWAKVRVWKVATDPAQSGYRYMGVDLFSIKKKVSRGAGAVYLSDFGIV
;
A
#
# COMPACT_ATOMS: atom_id res chain seq x y z
N MET A 1 -12.37 -18.76 21.68
CA MET A 1 -11.35 -18.90 20.62
C MET A 1 -11.62 -17.83 19.57
N ALA A 2 -10.76 -16.82 19.45
CA ALA A 2 -10.91 -15.79 18.43
C ALA A 2 -10.41 -16.35 17.08
N PHE A 3 -11.16 -16.11 16.02
CA PHE A 3 -10.77 -16.49 14.66
C PHE A 3 -10.53 -15.23 13.82
N ILE A 4 -9.62 -15.35 12.86
CA ILE A 4 -9.25 -14.27 11.96
C ILE A 4 -10.06 -14.43 10.68
N GLU A 5 -10.94 -13.48 10.41
CA GLU A 5 -11.62 -13.41 9.11
C GLU A 5 -10.83 -12.48 8.19
N ARG A 6 -10.46 -12.96 7.00
CA ARG A 6 -9.86 -12.13 5.96
C ARG A 6 -10.98 -11.44 5.19
N LEU A 7 -10.92 -10.11 5.12
CA LEU A 7 -11.95 -9.32 4.46
C LEU A 7 -11.44 -8.86 3.10
N GLY A 8 -12.15 -9.25 2.05
CA GLY A 8 -11.80 -8.92 0.67
C GLY A 8 -10.83 -9.91 0.00
N THR A 9 -10.65 -9.70 -1.29
CA THR A 9 -9.95 -10.60 -2.23
C THR A 9 -8.52 -10.16 -2.56
N ASN A 10 -8.05 -9.04 -2.01
CA ASN A 10 -6.70 -8.55 -2.27
C ASN A 10 -5.71 -9.53 -1.64
N ARG A 11 -5.11 -10.37 -2.46
CA ARG A 11 -4.16 -11.43 -2.06
C ARG A 11 -2.92 -11.41 -2.93
N GLY A 12 -2.61 -10.25 -3.52
CA GLY A 12 -1.48 -10.04 -4.42
C GLY A 12 -1.86 -9.93 -5.90
N PHE A 13 -0.85 -9.84 -6.75
CA PHE A 13 -1.01 -9.58 -8.19
C PHE A 13 -1.05 -10.85 -9.05
N GLU A 14 -1.25 -12.00 -8.42
CA GLU A 14 -1.30 -13.31 -9.07
C GLU A 14 -2.28 -13.30 -10.27
N LEU A 15 -1.83 -13.86 -11.39
CA LEU A 15 -2.65 -14.14 -12.58
C LEU A 15 -3.37 -12.90 -13.20
N GLY A 16 -2.79 -11.71 -13.07
CA GLY A 16 -3.37 -10.51 -13.67
C GLY A 16 -4.58 -9.94 -12.93
N ASN A 17 -4.71 -10.25 -11.64
CA ASN A 17 -5.75 -9.70 -10.76
C ASN A 17 -5.49 -8.21 -10.41
N SER A 18 -5.29 -7.36 -11.41
CA SER A 18 -5.13 -5.91 -11.26
C SER A 18 -6.49 -5.19 -11.14
N SER A 19 -7.60 -5.85 -11.45
CA SER A 19 -8.94 -5.26 -11.44
C SER A 19 -9.45 -4.91 -10.05
N GLN A 20 -8.81 -5.43 -8.99
CA GLN A 20 -9.13 -5.15 -7.59
C GLN A 20 -8.33 -3.97 -7.03
N PHE A 21 -7.57 -3.31 -7.90
CA PHE A 21 -6.72 -2.18 -7.58
C PHE A 21 -7.06 -1.00 -8.46
N SER A 22 -7.05 0.18 -7.86
CA SER A 22 -7.09 1.46 -8.58
C SER A 22 -5.73 2.14 -8.52
N PHE A 23 -5.38 2.84 -9.59
CA PHE A 23 -4.09 3.51 -9.75
C PHE A 23 -4.30 5.00 -10.00
N SER A 24 -3.46 5.84 -9.40
CA SER A 24 -3.49 7.30 -9.59
C SER A 24 -2.09 7.91 -9.58
N GLY A 25 -1.98 9.16 -10.04
CA GLY A 25 -0.73 9.95 -10.07
C GLY A 25 -0.07 10.06 -11.45
N ALA A 26 0.91 10.96 -11.59
CA ALA A 26 1.60 11.26 -12.86
C ALA A 26 2.74 10.27 -13.17
N GLY A 27 3.10 10.07 -14.45
CA GLY A 27 4.22 9.22 -14.90
C GLY A 27 3.82 7.90 -15.60
N THR A 28 4.80 7.19 -16.17
CA THR A 28 4.58 5.95 -16.93
C THR A 28 4.44 4.75 -15.99
N GLN A 29 3.30 4.05 -16.05
CA GLN A 29 3.06 2.82 -15.30
C GLN A 29 3.55 1.61 -16.10
N ALA A 30 4.11 0.62 -15.40
CA ALA A 30 4.20 -0.72 -15.95
C ALA A 30 3.85 -1.75 -14.87
N VAL A 31 2.67 -2.39 -14.99
CA VAL A 31 2.37 -3.60 -14.23
C VAL A 31 3.21 -4.71 -14.87
N TYR A 32 4.34 -5.06 -14.25
CA TYR A 32 5.13 -6.19 -14.73
C TYR A 32 4.72 -7.47 -14.01
N THR A 33 4.26 -8.42 -14.80
CA THR A 33 4.11 -9.83 -14.46
C THR A 33 5.49 -10.46 -14.33
N THR A 34 5.72 -11.15 -13.21
CA THR A 34 6.79 -12.14 -12.98
C THR A 34 8.19 -11.73 -13.47
N SER A 35 8.96 -11.08 -12.59
CA SER A 35 10.42 -11.20 -12.68
C SER A 35 10.80 -12.62 -12.27
N THR A 36 11.48 -13.37 -13.14
CA THR A 36 12.03 -14.70 -12.82
C THR A 36 13.01 -14.70 -11.64
N ALA A 37 13.44 -13.52 -11.18
CA ALA A 37 14.31 -13.37 -10.01
C ALA A 37 13.55 -13.35 -8.66
N GLU A 38 12.22 -13.19 -8.65
CA GLU A 38 11.48 -12.76 -7.44
C GLU A 38 10.32 -13.68 -7.02
N GLY A 39 10.01 -14.74 -7.80
CA GLY A 39 9.17 -15.86 -7.37
C GLY A 39 7.67 -15.61 -7.12
N SER A 40 7.19 -14.36 -7.13
CA SER A 40 5.76 -13.99 -7.01
C SER A 40 5.35 -12.87 -7.97
N TYR A 41 4.04 -12.66 -8.16
CA TYR A 41 3.51 -11.51 -8.90
C TYR A 41 3.42 -10.28 -7.99
N ALA A 42 4.09 -9.19 -8.36
CA ALA A 42 4.08 -7.94 -7.59
C ALA A 42 3.73 -6.72 -8.45
N TRP A 43 3.20 -5.68 -7.83
CA TRP A 43 3.11 -4.39 -8.51
C TRP A 43 4.46 -3.68 -8.47
N LYS A 44 4.99 -3.46 -9.66
CA LYS A 44 6.24 -2.71 -9.86
C LYS A 44 5.92 -1.26 -10.21
N ILE A 45 6.37 -0.34 -9.38
CA ILE A 45 6.22 1.09 -9.65
C ILE A 45 7.47 1.56 -10.36
N ASN A 46 7.33 1.95 -11.63
CA ASN A 46 8.41 2.63 -12.35
C ASN A 46 8.21 4.13 -12.20
N ALA A 47 9.09 4.77 -11.46
CA ALA A 47 9.18 6.22 -11.44
C ALA A 47 10.46 6.61 -12.18
N SER A 48 10.30 6.90 -13.48
CA SER A 48 11.36 7.36 -14.37
C SER A 48 11.41 8.88 -14.40
N ILE A 49 12.54 9.44 -14.01
CA ILE A 49 12.87 10.83 -14.29
C ILE A 49 13.94 10.85 -15.37
N ASN A 50 13.60 11.37 -16.55
CA ASN A 50 14.56 11.79 -17.55
C ASN A 50 14.52 13.33 -17.57
N SER A 51 15.39 13.98 -16.78
CA SER A 51 15.26 15.42 -16.54
C SER A 51 16.12 16.27 -17.47
N LEU A 52 15.50 16.82 -18.52
CA LEU A 52 15.88 18.15 -19.02
C LEU A 52 15.11 19.27 -18.28
N GLU A 53 14.07 18.95 -17.49
CA GLU A 53 13.25 19.88 -16.70
C GLU A 53 12.90 19.32 -15.30
N ALA A 54 12.19 20.11 -14.47
CA ALA A 54 11.69 19.70 -13.16
C ALA A 54 10.79 18.45 -13.29
N ALA A 55 11.16 17.38 -12.59
CA ALA A 55 10.44 16.11 -12.69
C ALA A 55 10.09 15.60 -11.28
N ASP A 56 8.80 15.37 -11.08
CA ASP A 56 8.18 14.80 -9.90
C ASP A 56 7.20 13.73 -10.38
N VAL A 57 7.50 12.48 -10.04
CA VAL A 57 6.69 11.32 -10.41
C VAL A 57 6.10 10.77 -9.14
N ASP A 58 4.78 10.75 -9.05
CA ASP A 58 4.06 10.18 -7.94
C ASP A 58 3.06 9.13 -8.43
N LYS A 59 3.03 7.98 -7.76
CA LYS A 59 2.14 6.87 -8.11
C LYS A 59 1.59 6.24 -6.87
N THR A 60 0.29 6.04 -6.85
CA THR A 60 -0.41 5.39 -5.76
C THR A 60 -1.21 4.21 -6.31
N ILE A 61 -1.13 3.07 -5.62
CA ILE A 61 -2.07 1.97 -5.75
C ILE A 61 -2.99 1.95 -4.55
N LEU A 62 -4.26 1.72 -4.79
CA LEU A 62 -5.26 1.59 -3.74
C LEU A 62 -6.02 0.29 -3.95
N THR A 63 -6.26 -0.43 -2.87
CA THR A 63 -7.18 -1.57 -2.88
C THR A 63 -8.61 -1.11 -3.14
N ASP A 64 -9.45 -2.03 -3.61
CA ASP A 64 -10.90 -1.88 -3.50
C ASP A 64 -11.34 -1.59 -2.05
N ALA A 65 -12.49 -0.92 -1.95
CA ALA A 65 -13.12 -0.64 -0.66
C ALA A 65 -13.63 -1.94 -0.03
N VAL A 66 -13.29 -2.15 1.24
CA VAL A 66 -13.86 -3.22 2.07
C VAL A 66 -14.81 -2.59 3.07
N VAL A 67 -15.95 -3.24 3.35
CA VAL A 67 -16.90 -2.78 4.38
C VAL A 67 -16.22 -2.78 5.75
N GLY A 68 -16.24 -1.62 6.40
CA GLY A 68 -15.72 -1.42 7.75
C GLY A 68 -16.86 -1.32 8.77
N VAL A 69 -16.59 -1.76 9.98
CA VAL A 69 -17.50 -1.64 11.13
C VAL A 69 -16.83 -0.70 12.13
N PRO A 70 -17.48 0.40 12.55
CA PRO A 70 -16.92 1.30 13.56
C PRO A 70 -16.58 0.57 14.86
N GLY A 71 -15.42 0.88 15.46
CA GLY A 71 -14.96 0.27 16.71
C GLY A 71 -14.44 -1.17 16.59
N GLN A 72 -14.58 -1.80 15.41
CA GLN A 72 -14.02 -3.13 15.18
C GLN A 72 -12.50 -3.04 15.04
N ARG A 73 -11.80 -4.01 15.64
CA ARG A 73 -10.35 -4.14 15.52
C ARG A 73 -9.96 -4.86 14.25
N TYR A 74 -9.02 -4.28 13.51
CA TYR A 74 -8.50 -4.79 12.25
C TYR A 74 -6.98 -4.91 12.28
N ARG A 75 -6.47 -5.83 11.46
CA ARG A 75 -5.05 -5.94 11.12
C ARG A 75 -4.88 -5.73 9.62
N PHE A 76 -4.00 -4.79 9.29
CA PHE A 76 -3.64 -4.40 7.94
C PHE A 76 -2.20 -4.82 7.66
N GLY A 77 -1.87 -5.10 6.41
CA GLY A 77 -0.48 -5.32 6.05
C GLY A 77 -0.26 -5.52 4.56
N LEU A 78 1.02 -5.53 4.17
CA LEU A 78 1.48 -5.78 2.82
C LEU A 78 2.95 -6.24 2.84
N TYR A 79 3.38 -6.86 1.76
CA TYR A 79 4.80 -7.05 1.49
C TYR A 79 5.35 -5.87 0.67
N ALA A 80 6.55 -5.42 1.01
CA ALA A 80 7.26 -4.41 0.22
C ALA A 80 8.75 -4.73 0.04
N ILE A 81 9.32 -4.22 -1.05
CA ILE A 81 10.72 -4.39 -1.42
C ILE A 81 11.21 -3.18 -2.24
N ASN A 82 12.47 -2.80 -2.03
CA ASN A 82 13.19 -1.90 -2.91
C ASN A 82 13.84 -2.70 -4.04
N LEU A 83 13.37 -2.51 -5.28
CA LEU A 83 13.89 -3.21 -6.43
C LEU A 83 15.09 -2.44 -6.99
N GLY A 84 16.14 -3.16 -7.41
CA GLY A 84 17.46 -2.61 -7.77
C GLY A 84 17.44 -1.30 -8.55
N ASN A 85 18.35 -0.40 -8.20
CA ASN A 85 18.40 0.98 -8.69
C ASN A 85 19.22 1.11 -9.99
N TYR A 86 18.78 1.96 -10.92
CA TYR A 86 19.68 2.59 -11.91
C TYR A 86 19.78 4.10 -11.61
N ARG A 87 21.01 4.58 -11.41
CA ARG A 87 21.34 5.99 -11.19
C ARG A 87 22.52 6.36 -12.06
N SER A 88 22.37 7.42 -12.86
CA SER A 88 23.48 8.20 -13.39
C SER A 88 23.43 9.59 -12.75
N GLY A 89 24.44 9.96 -11.95
CA GLY A 89 24.54 11.29 -11.32
C GLY A 89 23.81 11.44 -9.96
N SER A 90 24.25 12.38 -9.14
CA SER A 90 23.81 12.55 -7.74
C SER A 90 22.44 13.26 -7.60
N ALA A 91 21.37 12.60 -7.12
CA ALA A 91 20.62 12.89 -5.88
C ALA A 91 19.10 13.02 -6.16
N ILE A 92 18.50 11.89 -6.52
CA ILE A 92 17.06 11.76 -6.67
C ILE A 92 16.45 11.41 -5.32
N ASN A 93 15.54 12.26 -4.86
CA ASN A 93 14.75 12.02 -3.66
C ASN A 93 13.69 10.95 -3.91
N ARG A 94 13.36 10.21 -2.84
CA ARG A 94 12.33 9.18 -2.86
C ARG A 94 11.48 9.24 -1.62
N LEU A 95 10.26 8.77 -1.78
CA LEU A 95 9.32 8.50 -0.70
C LEU A 95 8.60 7.21 -1.05
N PHE A 96 8.52 6.31 -0.08
CA PHE A 96 7.65 5.15 -0.13
C PHE A 96 6.78 5.10 1.10
N GLN A 97 5.48 5.03 0.89
CA GLN A 97 4.50 5.03 1.95
C GLN A 97 3.46 3.96 1.69
N ALA A 98 2.98 3.33 2.74
CA ALA A 98 1.75 2.59 2.67
C ALA A 98 0.94 2.86 3.93
N ALA A 99 -0.37 2.96 3.77
CA ALA A 99 -1.27 3.30 4.86
C ALA A 99 -2.62 2.63 4.69
N VAL A 100 -3.37 2.61 5.77
CA VAL A 100 -4.80 2.32 5.77
C VAL A 100 -5.58 3.63 5.85
N SER A 101 -6.66 3.73 5.09
CA SER A 101 -7.58 4.87 5.11
C SER A 101 -9.00 4.40 5.38
N PHE A 102 -9.69 5.13 6.27
CA PHE A 102 -11.06 4.89 6.69
C PHE A 102 -11.96 5.96 6.11
N TYR A 103 -13.10 5.56 5.55
CA TYR A 103 -14.05 6.47 4.89
C TYR A 103 -15.45 6.30 5.48
N ASN A 104 -16.20 7.40 5.54
CA ASN A 104 -17.60 7.38 5.95
C ASN A 104 -18.53 6.88 4.83
N SER A 105 -19.83 6.75 5.11
CA SER A 105 -20.83 6.29 4.14
C SER A 105 -21.03 7.24 2.95
N GLY A 106 -20.66 8.52 3.10
CA GLY A 106 -20.62 9.50 2.02
C GLY A 106 -19.35 9.43 1.16
N GLY A 107 -18.41 8.55 1.48
CA GLY A 107 -17.13 8.40 0.78
C GLY A 107 -16.04 9.38 1.19
N SER A 108 -16.26 10.23 2.20
CA SER A 108 -15.24 11.15 2.71
C SER A 108 -14.24 10.43 3.61
N LEU A 109 -12.97 10.80 3.50
CA LEU A 109 -11.91 10.31 4.37
C LEU A 109 -12.16 10.77 5.82
N ILE A 110 -12.15 9.82 6.75
CA ILE A 110 -12.22 10.07 8.20
C ILE A 110 -10.81 10.18 8.77
N SER A 111 -9.97 9.17 8.50
CA SER A 111 -8.58 9.14 8.95
C SER A 111 -7.72 8.26 8.05
N SER A 112 -6.41 8.43 8.17
CA SER A 112 -5.41 7.58 7.55
C SER A 112 -4.30 7.28 8.56
N SER A 113 -3.71 6.10 8.50
CA SER A 113 -2.63 5.69 9.41
C SER A 113 -1.59 4.86 8.68
N ASP A 114 -0.33 5.25 8.84
CA ASP A 114 0.79 4.65 8.13
C ASP A 114 1.05 3.21 8.62
N ILE A 115 1.17 2.28 7.67
CA ILE A 115 1.68 0.92 7.86
C ILE A 115 3.21 0.94 7.72
N LEU A 116 3.72 1.73 6.78
CA LEU A 116 5.15 1.97 6.58
C LEU A 116 5.37 3.35 5.95
N ASN A 117 6.51 3.96 6.26
CA ASN A 117 6.92 5.24 5.70
C ASN A 117 8.46 5.29 5.61
N TYR A 118 8.99 5.24 4.39
CA TYR A 118 10.40 5.36 4.07
C TYR A 118 10.62 6.66 3.30
N GLY A 119 11.30 7.61 3.95
CA GLY A 119 11.68 8.90 3.39
C GLY A 119 12.94 8.85 2.53
N THR A 120 13.48 10.03 2.26
CA THR A 120 14.58 10.26 1.31
C THR A 120 15.89 9.59 1.73
N THR A 121 16.14 9.51 3.04
CA THR A 121 17.38 8.98 3.63
C THR A 121 17.27 7.52 4.06
N ASP A 122 16.06 6.97 4.07
CA ASP A 122 15.83 5.69 4.71
C ASP A 122 16.30 4.54 3.81
N ILE A 123 16.92 3.54 4.42
CA ILE A 123 17.35 2.32 3.73
C ILE A 123 16.20 1.34 3.76
N MET A 124 15.62 1.11 2.59
CA MET A 124 14.55 0.13 2.43
C MET A 124 15.14 -1.26 2.09
N PRO A 125 14.57 -2.35 2.61
CA PRO A 125 15.02 -3.72 2.35
C PRO A 125 15.09 -4.05 0.86
N THR A 126 16.10 -4.83 0.49
CA THR A 126 16.27 -5.39 -0.87
C THR A 126 15.70 -6.81 -0.99
N THR A 127 15.04 -7.27 0.06
CA THR A 127 14.27 -8.51 0.14
C THR A 127 12.84 -8.19 0.51
N TRP A 128 11.90 -9.08 0.20
CA TRP A 128 10.51 -8.92 0.58
C TRP A 128 10.35 -8.94 2.11
N GLU A 129 9.80 -7.85 2.66
CA GLU A 129 9.46 -7.75 4.08
C GLU A 129 7.97 -7.51 4.27
N TRP A 130 7.40 -8.12 5.32
CA TRP A 130 6.01 -7.94 5.72
C TRP A 130 5.89 -6.78 6.70
N TYR A 131 5.00 -5.84 6.39
CA TYR A 131 4.66 -4.71 7.26
C TYR A 131 3.22 -4.85 7.72
N GLU A 132 2.96 -4.56 8.99
CA GLU A 132 1.61 -4.64 9.55
C GLU A 132 1.27 -3.53 10.54
N LEU A 133 -0.02 -3.21 10.60
CA LEU A 133 -0.62 -2.28 11.55
C LEU A 133 -1.88 -2.91 12.12
N GLU A 134 -2.06 -2.85 13.43
CA GLU A 134 -3.28 -3.28 14.10
C GLU A 134 -3.92 -2.09 14.81
N MET A 135 -5.18 -1.80 14.50
CA MET A 135 -5.91 -0.67 15.09
C MET A 135 -7.42 -0.86 15.03
N ASP A 136 -8.13 -0.09 15.85
CA ASP A 136 -9.59 -0.03 15.85
C ASP A 136 -10.08 0.95 14.78
N ALA A 137 -11.14 0.58 14.06
CA ALA A 137 -11.75 1.47 13.08
C ALA A 137 -12.39 2.69 13.77
N PRO A 138 -12.12 3.92 13.30
CA PRO A 138 -12.73 5.13 13.85
C PRO A 138 -14.27 5.09 13.80
N ALA A 139 -14.89 5.93 14.63
CA ALA A 139 -16.32 6.20 14.53
C ALA A 139 -16.72 6.58 13.09
N LEU A 140 -17.93 6.19 12.68
CA LEU A 140 -18.48 6.46 11.35
C LEU A 140 -17.80 5.75 10.16
N THR A 141 -16.83 4.87 10.41
CA THR A 141 -16.24 4.04 9.35
C THR A 141 -17.32 3.22 8.64
N ALA A 142 -17.42 3.38 7.32
CA ALA A 142 -18.25 2.56 6.46
C ALA A 142 -17.40 1.71 5.51
N THR A 143 -16.27 2.26 5.02
CA THR A 143 -15.34 1.52 4.16
C THR A 143 -13.89 1.76 4.54
N ILE A 144 -13.05 0.79 4.21
CA ILE A 144 -11.61 0.77 4.50
C ILE A 144 -10.86 0.45 3.21
N LYS A 145 -9.75 1.16 2.98
CA LYS A 145 -8.83 0.88 1.86
C LYS A 145 -7.41 0.84 2.39
N VAL A 146 -6.58 -0.02 1.81
CA VAL A 146 -5.12 0.04 1.98
C VAL A 146 -4.53 0.58 0.70
N TRP A 147 -3.52 1.42 0.82
CA TRP A 147 -2.83 1.98 -0.34
C TRP A 147 -1.33 1.98 -0.13
N ALA A 148 -0.60 2.00 -1.24
CA ALA A 148 0.84 2.21 -1.26
C ALA A 148 1.20 3.27 -2.31
N LYS A 149 2.14 4.15 -1.98
CA LYS A 149 2.58 5.26 -2.81
C LYS A 149 4.08 5.24 -2.96
N VAL A 150 4.55 5.46 -4.17
CA VAL A 150 5.93 5.84 -4.46
C VAL A 150 5.95 7.22 -5.08
N ARG A 151 6.84 8.07 -4.57
CA ARG A 151 7.16 9.34 -5.18
C ARG A 151 8.66 9.45 -5.36
N VAL A 152 9.06 9.97 -6.51
CA VAL A 152 10.44 10.21 -6.88
C VAL A 152 10.50 11.60 -7.47
N TRP A 153 11.43 12.43 -6.98
CA TRP A 153 11.57 13.79 -7.47
C TRP A 153 13.01 14.23 -7.51
N LYS A 154 13.30 15.15 -8.41
CA LYS A 154 14.60 15.80 -8.52
C LYS A 154 14.75 16.87 -7.43
N VAL A 155 15.92 16.96 -6.80
CA VAL A 155 16.27 18.10 -5.95
C VAL A 155 16.44 19.33 -6.85
N ALA A 156 15.82 20.45 -6.50
CA ALA A 156 15.80 21.66 -7.33
C ALA A 156 17.20 22.18 -7.72
N THR A 157 18.22 21.89 -6.91
CA THR A 157 19.59 22.35 -7.08
C THR A 157 20.48 21.44 -7.93
N ASP A 158 20.04 20.23 -8.28
CA ASP A 158 20.88 19.27 -9.01
C ASP A 158 20.86 19.49 -10.52
N PRO A 159 21.94 19.14 -11.25
CA PRO A 159 21.97 19.22 -12.71
C PRO A 159 20.97 18.23 -13.35
N ALA A 160 20.73 18.40 -14.65
CA ALA A 160 19.95 17.47 -15.47
C ALA A 160 20.47 16.03 -15.33
N GLN A 161 19.60 15.09 -14.96
CA GLN A 161 19.94 13.70 -14.67
C GLN A 161 18.84 12.74 -15.09
N SER A 162 19.24 11.52 -15.43
CA SER A 162 18.33 10.39 -15.63
C SER A 162 18.44 9.42 -14.47
N GLY A 163 17.30 9.06 -13.89
CA GLY A 163 17.25 7.98 -12.91
C GLY A 163 15.87 7.37 -12.79
N TYR A 164 15.86 6.12 -12.37
CA TYR A 164 14.67 5.30 -12.26
C TYR A 164 14.69 4.65 -10.89
N ARG A 165 13.53 4.64 -10.22
CA ARG A 165 13.32 3.82 -9.02
C ARG A 165 12.27 2.78 -9.31
N TYR A 166 12.56 1.57 -8.85
CA TYR A 166 11.65 0.46 -8.92
C TYR A 166 11.28 0.04 -7.50
N MET A 167 10.01 -0.23 -7.32
CA MET A 167 9.48 -0.64 -6.03
C MET A 167 8.45 -1.72 -6.23
N GLY A 168 8.55 -2.77 -5.41
CA GLY A 168 7.60 -3.87 -5.38
C GLY A 168 6.71 -3.74 -4.17
N VAL A 169 5.40 -3.86 -4.38
CA VAL A 169 4.43 -4.13 -3.32
C VAL A 169 3.57 -5.32 -3.70
N ASP A 170 3.19 -6.11 -2.71
CA ASP A 170 2.39 -7.32 -2.90
C ASP A 170 1.55 -7.65 -1.66
N LEU A 171 0.59 -8.57 -1.82
CA LEU A 171 -0.18 -9.21 -0.75
C LEU A 171 -0.82 -8.23 0.25
N PHE A 172 -1.43 -7.15 -0.24
CA PHE A 172 -2.26 -6.27 0.58
C PHE A 172 -3.29 -7.09 1.36
N SER A 173 -3.44 -6.84 2.66
CA SER A 173 -4.33 -7.63 3.50
C SER A 173 -5.11 -6.76 4.45
N ILE A 174 -6.40 -7.06 4.57
CA ILE A 174 -7.29 -6.56 5.62
C ILE A 174 -7.88 -7.76 6.35
N LYS A 175 -7.67 -7.83 7.67
CA LYS A 175 -8.15 -8.93 8.51
C LYS A 175 -8.95 -8.33 9.66
N LYS A 176 -10.12 -8.90 9.97
CA LYS A 176 -10.83 -8.60 11.22
C LYS A 176 -10.64 -9.74 12.21
N LYS A 177 -10.44 -9.39 13.48
CA LYS A 177 -10.47 -10.36 14.57
C LYS A 177 -11.92 -10.51 15.03
N VAL A 178 -12.44 -11.74 14.98
CA VAL A 178 -13.81 -12.05 15.41
C VAL A 178 -13.75 -12.98 16.61
N SER A 179 -14.52 -12.66 17.64
CA SER A 179 -14.71 -13.57 18.77
C SER A 179 -15.97 -14.40 18.61
N ARG A 180 -15.85 -15.66 19.03
CA ARG A 180 -17.02 -16.52 19.17
C ARG A 180 -17.67 -16.23 20.53
N GLY A 181 -18.87 -15.67 20.50
CA GLY A 181 -19.75 -15.66 21.68
C GLY A 181 -20.20 -17.05 22.07
N ALA A 182 -20.49 -17.27 23.35
CA ALA A 182 -21.14 -18.49 23.84
C ALA A 182 -22.55 -18.57 23.22
N GLY A 183 -22.72 -19.38 22.16
CA GLY A 183 -24.01 -19.56 21.48
C GLY A 183 -23.99 -19.64 19.95
N ALA A 184 -22.82 -19.73 19.29
CA ALA A 184 -22.69 -19.74 17.83
C ALA A 184 -23.17 -18.46 17.12
N VAL A 185 -23.31 -17.36 17.85
CA VAL A 185 -23.44 -16.00 17.31
C VAL A 185 -22.05 -15.42 17.07
N TYR A 186 -21.80 -14.95 15.85
CA TYR A 186 -20.60 -14.19 15.49
C TYR A 186 -20.69 -12.83 16.18
N LEU A 187 -19.98 -12.66 17.30
CA LEU A 187 -19.92 -11.38 18.00
C LEU A 187 -18.68 -10.63 17.52
N SER A 188 -18.86 -9.40 17.06
CA SER A 188 -17.75 -8.44 17.03
C SER A 188 -17.23 -8.33 18.46
N ASP A 189 -15.90 -8.27 18.61
CA ASP A 189 -15.25 -8.22 19.93
C ASP A 189 -15.58 -6.96 20.75
N PHE A 190 -16.43 -6.06 20.23
CA PHE A 190 -16.89 -4.86 20.92
C PHE A 190 -18.36 -4.57 20.57
N GLY A 191 -19.23 -4.64 21.59
CA GLY A 191 -20.51 -3.93 21.67
C GLY A 191 -21.70 -4.51 20.91
N ILE A 192 -22.75 -4.84 21.65
CA ILE A 192 -24.14 -4.99 21.17
C ILE A 192 -24.62 -3.61 20.67
N VAL A 193 -25.35 -3.57 19.55
CA VAL A 193 -26.14 -2.38 19.14
C VAL A 193 -27.32 -2.20 20.09
#